data_AF-A0A6I2XJR7-F1
#
_entry.id   AF-A0A6I2XJR7-F1
#
_cell.length_a   1.000
_cell.length_b   1.000
_cell.length_c   1.000
_cell.angle_alpha   90.00
_cell.angle_beta   90.00
_cell.angle_gamma   90.00
#
_symmetry.space_group_name_H-M   'P 1'
#
loop_
_entity.id
_entity.type
_entity.pdbx_description
1 polymer ?
#
loop_
_entity_poly.entity_id
_entity_poly.type
_entity_poly.pdbx_seq_one_letter_code
_entity_poly.pdbx_strand_id
1 'polypeptide(L)'
;MSNRVKIPINLDIDSLLVGTGGREDYKRNLKSGIIYFVSLLCIDNYYKYKSSDGYRTLNGEYLDNVIGRGKKTPRRSVVIKRLLEENGVIEIRGHQSGVKSQGFRLTEKYTTGEFSRMKLDDDIIERIKLYSKGVISNEDEIENTKTYNQLIEQFNNHELKIDILRFNTFLKKIGKEVFEKIDNTRKNKVYNYKSYFNYFGYTLSIIKDIDDKDYFFSIPESNRRFYSNLTSFPKLYRPFLLIDGNGVGEVDIMTSQSYILSTILNERFYKRIGNGYNLTTIHPNLKIGIDNLGRNNPSNQIGRDIFITGVFFSSMMLEGIRNYTNIDFTSDYYTFILEEGKRLYPNHINKHKVFLKGRDYIKGQIMNFLFEWNGYNREGNPFGELMELLYPELCDYVIRFNQFYTST
;
A
#
# COMPACT_ATOMS: atom_id res chain seq x y z
N MET A 1 -9.04 7.47 -16.88
CA MET A 1 -7.94 7.33 -17.86
C MET A 1 -7.72 8.67 -18.54
N SER A 2 -6.51 9.22 -18.49
CA SER A 2 -6.21 10.53 -19.11
C SER A 2 -6.29 10.45 -20.65
N ASN A 3 -6.93 11.42 -21.29
CA ASN A 3 -7.06 11.48 -22.76
C ASN A 3 -5.75 11.88 -23.48
N ARG A 4 -4.68 12.13 -22.70
CA ARG A 4 -3.36 12.50 -23.20
C ARG A 4 -2.36 11.41 -22.88
N VAL A 5 -1.59 11.00 -23.89
CA VAL A 5 -0.57 9.96 -23.77
C VAL A 5 0.83 10.52 -24.02
N LYS A 6 1.84 9.82 -23.49
CA LYS A 6 3.25 10.17 -23.65
C LYS A 6 3.80 9.58 -24.95
N ILE A 7 4.55 10.38 -25.69
CA ILE A 7 5.30 9.99 -26.89
C ILE A 7 6.72 10.57 -26.77
N PRO A 8 7.79 9.84 -27.15
CA PRO A 8 9.16 10.37 -27.11
C PRO A 8 9.26 11.68 -27.89
N ILE A 9 9.88 12.71 -27.30
CA ILE A 9 9.91 14.04 -27.91
C ILE A 9 10.61 14.06 -29.27
N ASN A 10 11.56 13.15 -29.47
CA ASN A 10 12.35 13.02 -30.69
C ASN A 10 11.76 12.03 -31.71
N LEU A 11 10.54 11.53 -31.50
CA LEU A 11 9.83 10.70 -32.47
C LEU A 11 8.94 11.56 -33.38
N ASP A 12 9.38 11.74 -34.63
CA ASP A 12 8.58 12.38 -35.66
C ASP A 12 7.68 11.35 -36.37
N ILE A 13 6.41 11.30 -35.93
CA ILE A 13 5.42 10.37 -36.48
C ILE A 13 5.01 10.75 -37.90
N ASP A 14 5.01 12.04 -38.25
CA ASP A 14 4.59 12.49 -39.58
C ASP A 14 5.61 12.07 -40.64
N SER A 15 6.90 12.19 -40.33
CA SER A 15 7.98 11.68 -41.18
C SER A 15 7.90 10.17 -41.43
N LEU A 16 7.50 9.37 -40.44
CA LEU A 16 7.28 7.92 -40.61
C LEU A 16 6.19 7.59 -41.63
N LEU A 17 5.24 8.49 -41.86
CA LEU A 17 4.08 8.26 -42.71
C LEU A 17 4.27 8.77 -44.15
N VAL A 18 5.31 9.56 -44.45
CA VAL A 18 5.54 10.17 -45.78
C VAL A 18 5.64 9.13 -46.89
N GLY A 19 6.28 7.98 -46.63
CA GLY A 19 6.41 6.87 -47.59
C GLY A 19 5.23 5.90 -47.64
N THR A 20 4.20 6.10 -46.82
CA THR A 20 3.06 5.18 -46.76
C THR A 20 2.03 5.49 -47.84
N GLY A 21 1.75 4.52 -48.72
CA GLY A 21 0.69 4.64 -49.72
C GLY A 21 -0.70 4.55 -49.09
N GLY A 22 -1.69 5.23 -49.67
CA GLY A 22 -3.10 5.17 -49.24
C GLY A 22 -3.79 6.53 -49.18
N ARG A 23 -5.09 6.52 -48.87
CA ARG A 23 -5.90 7.74 -48.68
C ARG A 23 -5.52 8.44 -47.37
N GLU A 24 -5.80 9.73 -47.27
CA GLU A 24 -5.56 10.53 -46.06
C GLU A 24 -6.20 9.94 -44.80
N ASP A 25 -7.44 9.41 -44.89
CA ASP A 25 -8.09 8.75 -43.76
C ASP A 25 -7.32 7.52 -43.25
N TYR A 26 -6.64 6.80 -44.15
CA TYR A 26 -5.82 5.65 -43.77
C TYR A 26 -4.56 6.10 -43.03
N LYS A 27 -3.89 7.15 -43.51
CA LYS A 27 -2.73 7.76 -42.83
C LYS A 27 -3.10 8.32 -41.46
N ARG A 28 -4.25 9.02 -41.34
CA ARG A 28 -4.77 9.50 -40.06
C ARG A 28 -4.96 8.36 -39.06
N ASN A 29 -5.61 7.27 -39.50
CA ASN A 29 -5.82 6.09 -38.67
C ASN A 29 -4.51 5.40 -38.27
N LEU A 30 -3.52 5.34 -39.16
CA LEU A 30 -2.18 4.84 -38.82
C LEU A 30 -1.51 5.73 -37.77
N LYS A 31 -1.55 7.05 -37.94
CA LYS A 31 -1.02 8.03 -36.98
C LYS A 31 -1.62 7.80 -35.58
N SER A 32 -2.94 7.77 -35.46
CA SER A 32 -3.63 7.53 -34.18
C SER A 32 -3.25 6.18 -33.57
N GLY A 33 -3.11 5.14 -34.39
CA GLY A 33 -2.64 3.82 -33.96
C GLY A 33 -1.18 3.80 -33.49
N ILE A 34 -0.27 4.51 -34.18
CA ILE A 34 1.14 4.65 -33.79
C ILE A 34 1.24 5.36 -32.45
N ILE A 35 0.53 6.48 -32.27
CA ILE A 35 0.48 7.22 -31.00
C ILE A 35 0.06 6.28 -29.88
N TYR A 36 -1.05 5.55 -30.05
CA TYR A 36 -1.50 4.59 -29.05
C TYR A 36 -0.45 3.51 -28.77
N PHE A 37 0.04 2.83 -29.80
CA PHE A 37 0.99 1.73 -29.64
C PHE A 37 2.30 2.17 -28.96
N VAL A 38 2.90 3.28 -29.41
CA VAL A 38 4.13 3.82 -28.83
C VAL A 38 3.91 4.26 -27.38
N SER A 39 2.74 4.84 -27.06
CA SER A 39 2.44 5.22 -25.69
C SER A 39 2.41 4.04 -24.72
N LEU A 40 2.02 2.84 -25.19
CA LEU A 40 2.07 1.62 -24.39
C LEU A 40 3.50 1.16 -24.11
N LEU A 41 4.48 1.58 -24.91
CA LEU A 41 5.89 1.23 -24.77
C LEU A 41 6.69 2.26 -23.97
N CYS A 42 6.17 3.48 -23.79
CA CYS A 42 6.83 4.51 -23.01
C CYS A 42 7.00 4.04 -21.56
N ILE A 43 8.25 4.02 -21.11
CA ILE A 43 8.63 3.62 -19.76
C ILE A 43 8.67 4.86 -18.87
N ASP A 44 7.90 4.81 -17.79
CA ASP A 44 7.90 5.80 -16.71
C ASP A 44 8.38 5.19 -15.37
N ASN A 45 8.74 3.90 -15.36
CA ASN A 45 9.09 3.17 -14.16
C ASN A 45 10.23 2.16 -14.42
N TYR A 46 11.39 2.39 -13.83
CA TYR A 46 12.57 1.54 -13.97
C TYR A 46 12.40 0.13 -13.38
N TYR A 47 11.54 -0.07 -12.37
CA TYR A 47 11.31 -1.42 -11.84
C TYR A 47 10.60 -2.30 -12.88
N LYS A 48 9.64 -1.74 -13.62
CA LYS A 48 9.01 -2.40 -14.77
C LYS A 48 10.01 -2.63 -15.91
N TYR A 49 10.94 -1.69 -16.11
CA TYR A 49 12.04 -1.84 -17.06
C TYR A 49 12.97 -3.00 -16.68
N LYS A 50 13.43 -3.07 -15.41
CA LYS A 50 14.40 -4.06 -14.93
C LYS A 50 13.84 -5.48 -14.97
N SER A 51 12.57 -5.69 -14.61
CA SER A 51 11.97 -7.03 -14.60
C SER A 51 11.84 -7.66 -15.99
N SER A 52 11.83 -6.83 -17.05
CA SER A 52 11.53 -7.26 -18.42
C SER A 52 12.60 -6.89 -19.45
N ASP A 53 13.72 -6.30 -19.01
CA ASP A 53 14.71 -5.68 -19.90
C ASP A 53 14.09 -4.65 -20.86
N GLY A 54 13.11 -3.89 -20.36
CA GLY A 54 12.34 -2.90 -21.12
C GLY A 54 11.28 -3.46 -22.06
N TYR A 55 11.21 -4.78 -22.26
CA TYR A 55 10.21 -5.41 -23.12
C TYR A 55 8.83 -5.47 -22.48
N ARG A 56 7.83 -4.89 -23.15
CA ARG A 56 6.42 -5.01 -22.79
C ARG A 56 5.74 -6.04 -23.67
N THR A 57 5.11 -7.00 -23.02
CA THR A 57 4.22 -7.96 -23.67
C THR A 57 2.88 -7.28 -23.90
N LEU A 58 2.44 -7.21 -25.17
CA LEU A 58 1.15 -6.65 -25.52
C LEU A 58 0.28 -7.73 -26.16
N ASN A 59 -0.97 -7.85 -25.69
CA ASN A 59 -1.92 -8.79 -26.28
C ASN A 59 -2.26 -8.35 -27.72
N GLY A 60 -1.93 -9.20 -28.69
CA GLY A 60 -2.10 -8.88 -30.11
C GLY A 60 -3.56 -8.70 -30.52
N GLU A 61 -4.47 -9.52 -29.99
CA GLU A 61 -5.90 -9.41 -30.26
C GLU A 61 -6.48 -8.12 -29.69
N TYR A 62 -6.10 -7.79 -28.45
CA TYR A 62 -6.50 -6.53 -27.83
C TYR A 62 -6.02 -5.32 -28.64
N LEU A 63 -4.75 -5.33 -29.06
CA LEU A 63 -4.20 -4.29 -29.93
C LEU A 63 -4.95 -4.18 -31.26
N ASP A 64 -5.27 -5.31 -31.89
CA ASP A 64 -6.03 -5.33 -33.14
C ASP A 64 -7.44 -4.77 -32.99
N ASN A 65 -8.07 -5.01 -31.85
CA ASN A 65 -9.40 -4.52 -31.52
C ASN A 65 -9.39 -3.01 -31.26
N VAL A 66 -8.39 -2.50 -30.51
CA VAL A 66 -8.27 -1.06 -30.22
C VAL A 66 -7.81 -0.27 -31.44
N ILE A 67 -6.66 -0.63 -32.03
CA ILE A 67 -6.08 0.07 -33.18
C ILE A 67 -6.98 -0.10 -34.42
N GLY A 68 -7.76 -1.17 -34.48
CA GLY A 68 -8.68 -1.51 -35.56
C GLY A 68 -8.03 -2.41 -36.61
N ARG A 69 -8.82 -3.36 -37.14
CA ARG A 69 -8.33 -4.39 -38.06
C ARG A 69 -8.05 -3.89 -39.49
N GLY A 70 -8.62 -2.74 -39.88
CA GLY A 70 -8.61 -2.27 -41.28
C GLY A 70 -9.47 -3.18 -42.19
N LYS A 71 -9.86 -2.69 -43.37
CA LYS A 71 -10.63 -3.50 -44.35
C LYS A 71 -9.75 -4.42 -45.21
N LYS A 72 -8.42 -4.27 -45.15
CA LYS A 72 -7.46 -5.04 -45.95
C LYS A 72 -6.52 -5.83 -45.04
N THR A 73 -6.15 -7.03 -45.48
CA THR A 73 -5.00 -7.77 -44.97
C THR A 73 -3.73 -7.10 -45.55
N PRO A 74 -2.69 -6.80 -44.75
CA PRO A 74 -2.51 -7.11 -43.32
C PRO A 74 -3.20 -6.14 -42.36
N ARG A 75 -3.48 -6.61 -41.12
CA ARG A 75 -4.11 -5.82 -40.04
C ARG A 75 -3.31 -4.56 -39.74
N ARG A 76 -3.99 -3.47 -39.33
CA ARG A 76 -3.33 -2.18 -39.05
C ARG A 76 -2.22 -2.26 -38.00
N SER A 77 -2.42 -3.05 -36.94
CA SER A 77 -1.38 -3.25 -35.92
C SER A 77 -0.11 -3.89 -36.47
N VAL A 78 -0.24 -4.77 -37.48
CA VAL A 78 0.89 -5.43 -38.16
C VAL A 78 1.65 -4.41 -39.01
N VAL A 79 0.94 -3.55 -39.74
CA VAL A 79 1.55 -2.47 -40.51
C VAL A 79 2.33 -1.52 -39.60
N ILE A 80 1.75 -1.14 -38.45
CA ILE A 80 2.39 -0.25 -37.48
C ILE A 80 3.65 -0.89 -36.89
N LYS A 81 3.59 -2.15 -36.47
CA LYS A 81 4.75 -2.87 -35.92
C LYS A 81 5.90 -2.89 -36.94
N ARG A 82 5.60 -3.25 -38.19
CA ARG A 82 6.59 -3.30 -39.27
C ARG A 82 7.20 -1.92 -39.54
N LEU A 83 6.37 -0.89 -39.66
CA LEU A 83 6.84 0.48 -39.92
C LEU A 83 7.78 0.96 -38.81
N LEU A 84 7.42 0.71 -37.54
CA LEU A 84 8.22 1.11 -36.40
C LEU A 84 9.53 0.32 -36.29
N GLU A 85 9.52 -0.97 -36.60
CA GLU A 85 10.72 -1.82 -36.59
C GLU A 85 11.70 -1.45 -37.72
N GLU A 86 11.20 -1.30 -38.96
CA GLU A 86 12.01 -0.93 -40.13
C GLU A 86 12.66 0.45 -39.98
N ASN A 87 12.03 1.37 -39.24
CA ASN A 87 12.57 2.70 -38.94
C ASN A 87 13.38 2.75 -37.62
N GLY A 88 13.68 1.60 -37.01
CA GLY A 88 14.50 1.49 -35.80
C GLY A 88 13.87 2.19 -34.57
N VAL A 89 12.54 2.32 -34.54
CA VAL A 89 11.80 2.91 -33.41
C VAL A 89 11.60 1.89 -32.29
N ILE A 90 11.32 0.64 -32.66
CA ILE A 90 11.08 -0.45 -31.72
C ILE A 90 11.96 -1.66 -32.01
N GLU A 91 12.15 -2.48 -30.98
CA GLU A 91 12.65 -3.85 -31.09
C GLU A 91 11.52 -4.84 -30.77
N ILE A 92 11.48 -5.94 -31.53
CA ILE A 92 10.49 -7.00 -31.37
C ILE A 92 11.19 -8.29 -30.91
N ARG A 93 10.72 -8.84 -29.79
CA ARG A 93 11.12 -10.18 -29.32
C ARG A 93 10.07 -11.20 -29.79
N GLY A 94 10.55 -12.28 -30.41
CA GLY A 94 9.72 -13.31 -31.05
C GLY A 94 8.68 -13.96 -30.13
N HIS A 95 7.60 -14.45 -30.75
CA HIS A 95 6.51 -15.17 -30.09
C HIS A 95 6.78 -16.68 -30.08
N GLN A 96 6.47 -17.35 -28.97
CA GLN A 96 6.39 -18.81 -28.88
C GLN A 96 4.98 -19.19 -28.45
N SER A 97 4.23 -19.88 -29.33
CA SER A 97 2.84 -20.28 -29.07
C SER A 97 2.76 -21.16 -27.81
N GLY A 98 1.83 -20.86 -26.90
CA GLY A 98 1.65 -21.56 -25.62
C GLY A 98 2.70 -21.28 -24.54
N VAL A 99 3.79 -20.55 -24.84
CA VAL A 99 4.92 -20.34 -23.92
C VAL A 99 5.20 -18.86 -23.65
N LYS A 100 5.21 -18.02 -24.69
CA LYS A 100 5.65 -16.62 -24.56
C LYS A 100 5.00 -15.72 -25.61
N SER A 101 4.20 -14.75 -25.16
CA SER A 101 3.65 -13.70 -26.01
C SER A 101 4.74 -12.78 -26.58
N GLN A 102 4.43 -12.13 -27.70
CA GLN A 102 5.35 -11.22 -28.39
C GLN A 102 5.67 -9.99 -27.53
N GLY A 103 6.96 -9.64 -27.43
CA GLY A 103 7.43 -8.51 -26.62
C GLY A 103 7.92 -7.35 -27.47
N PHE A 104 7.71 -6.12 -27.01
CA PHE A 104 8.06 -4.90 -27.72
C PHE A 104 8.78 -3.91 -26.79
N ARG A 105 9.78 -3.19 -27.26
CA ARG A 105 10.35 -2.03 -26.55
C ARG A 105 10.77 -0.93 -27.50
N LEU A 106 10.88 0.30 -27.00
CA LEU A 106 11.54 1.38 -27.73
C LEU A 106 13.05 1.12 -27.81
N THR A 107 13.68 1.52 -28.91
CA THR A 107 15.15 1.51 -29.02
C THR A 107 15.75 2.59 -28.11
N GLU A 108 17.06 2.50 -27.85
CA GLU A 108 17.77 3.48 -27.01
C GLU A 108 17.60 4.92 -27.53
N LYS A 109 17.56 5.09 -28.87
CA LYS A 109 17.31 6.39 -29.52
C LYS A 109 16.06 7.08 -29.01
N TYR A 110 14.98 6.34 -28.73
CA TYR A 110 13.69 6.90 -28.32
C TYR A 110 13.37 6.67 -26.83
N THR A 111 14.33 6.12 -26.07
CA THR A 111 14.21 5.89 -24.62
C THR A 111 14.98 6.95 -23.84
N THR A 112 14.75 8.23 -24.16
CA THR A 112 15.48 9.37 -23.57
C THR A 112 14.92 9.81 -22.21
N GLY A 113 13.69 9.42 -21.88
CA GLY A 113 12.97 9.90 -20.70
C GLY A 113 12.24 11.24 -20.90
N GLU A 114 12.42 11.88 -22.06
CA GLU A 114 11.71 13.10 -22.45
C GLU A 114 10.52 12.77 -23.35
N PHE A 115 9.35 13.33 -23.02
CA PHE A 115 8.11 13.01 -23.71
C PHE A 115 7.28 14.26 -23.99
N SER A 116 6.61 14.26 -25.14
CA SER A 116 5.49 15.16 -25.43
C SER A 116 4.17 14.48 -25.03
N ARG A 117 3.18 15.29 -24.61
CA ARG A 117 1.81 14.81 -24.35
C ARG A 117 0.96 15.01 -25.60
N MET A 118 0.50 13.94 -26.22
CA MET A 118 -0.40 13.97 -27.38
C MET A 118 -1.80 13.54 -26.98
N LYS A 119 -2.84 14.18 -27.54
CA LYS A 119 -4.23 13.73 -27.35
C LYS A 119 -4.44 12.43 -28.15
N LEU A 120 -5.05 11.42 -27.52
CA LEU A 120 -5.55 10.26 -28.26
C LEU A 120 -6.78 10.65 -29.09
N ASP A 121 -6.94 9.97 -30.22
CA ASP A 121 -8.15 10.04 -31.03
C ASP A 121 -9.35 9.50 -30.23
N ASP A 122 -10.50 10.17 -30.36
CA ASP A 122 -11.69 9.84 -29.56
C ASP A 122 -12.21 8.41 -29.90
N ASP A 123 -12.05 7.94 -31.15
CA ASP A 123 -12.37 6.55 -31.56
C ASP A 123 -11.46 5.51 -30.87
N ILE A 124 -10.17 5.82 -30.69
CA ILE A 124 -9.25 4.96 -29.94
C ILE A 124 -9.67 4.92 -28.47
N ILE A 125 -10.02 6.07 -27.88
CA ILE A 125 -10.47 6.15 -26.48
C ILE A 125 -11.73 5.30 -26.26
N GLU A 126 -12.71 5.39 -27.16
CA GLU A 126 -13.93 4.59 -27.09
C GLU A 126 -13.64 3.09 -27.18
N ARG A 127 -12.77 2.67 -28.12
CA ARG A 127 -12.40 1.25 -28.25
C ARG A 127 -11.61 0.74 -27.06
N ILE A 128 -10.72 1.55 -26.47
CA ILE A 128 -10.06 1.20 -25.21
C ILE A 128 -11.13 0.91 -24.17
N LYS A 129 -12.11 1.81 -23.98
CA LYS A 129 -13.20 1.59 -23.00
C LYS A 129 -14.00 0.32 -23.29
N LEU A 130 -14.31 0.04 -24.56
CA LEU A 130 -15.07 -1.14 -24.97
C LEU A 130 -14.30 -2.44 -24.69
N TYR A 131 -13.03 -2.51 -25.09
CA TYR A 131 -12.24 -3.74 -24.99
C TYR A 131 -11.54 -3.92 -23.64
N SER A 132 -11.34 -2.85 -22.87
CA SER A 132 -10.87 -2.95 -21.48
C SER A 132 -11.93 -3.60 -20.57
N LYS A 133 -13.22 -3.39 -20.88
CA LYS A 133 -14.36 -4.04 -20.19
C LYS A 133 -14.45 -5.55 -20.40
N GLY A 134 -13.69 -6.12 -21.35
CA GLY A 134 -13.67 -7.56 -21.62
C GLY A 134 -12.57 -8.35 -20.89
N VAL A 135 -11.70 -7.67 -20.13
CA VAL A 135 -10.57 -8.29 -19.39
C VAL A 135 -10.67 -8.09 -17.88
N ILE A 136 -11.61 -7.25 -17.43
CA ILE A 136 -12.00 -7.10 -16.02
C ILE A 136 -13.53 -7.09 -16.01
N SER A 137 -14.14 -8.11 -15.41
CA SER A 137 -15.58 -8.17 -15.15
C SER A 137 -16.00 -6.91 -14.38
N ASN A 138 -16.88 -6.10 -14.97
CA ASN A 138 -17.45 -4.92 -14.29
C ASN A 138 -18.26 -5.30 -13.04
N GLU A 139 -18.63 -6.57 -12.84
CA GLU A 139 -19.34 -6.97 -11.61
C GLU A 139 -18.41 -6.89 -10.38
N ASP A 140 -17.15 -7.31 -10.50
CA ASP A 140 -16.19 -7.31 -9.38
C ASP A 140 -15.61 -5.91 -9.09
N GLU A 141 -15.37 -5.07 -10.10
CA GLU A 141 -14.96 -3.68 -9.87
C GLU A 141 -16.09 -2.85 -9.27
N ILE A 142 -17.34 -3.00 -9.74
CA ILE A 142 -18.48 -2.23 -9.20
C ILE A 142 -18.79 -2.62 -7.75
N GLU A 143 -18.68 -3.90 -7.39
CA GLU A 143 -18.92 -4.38 -6.02
C GLU A 143 -17.77 -4.02 -5.05
N ASN A 144 -16.51 -4.11 -5.50
CA ASN A 144 -15.37 -3.66 -4.71
C ASN A 144 -15.33 -2.14 -4.55
N THR A 145 -15.68 -1.36 -5.58
CA THR A 145 -15.74 0.11 -5.46
C THR A 145 -16.79 0.50 -4.42
N LYS A 146 -17.97 -0.15 -4.39
CA LYS A 146 -18.97 0.07 -3.33
C LYS A 146 -18.43 -0.16 -1.92
N THR A 147 -17.61 -1.19 -1.72
CA THR A 147 -17.02 -1.52 -0.41
C THR A 147 -16.03 -0.47 0.07
N TYR A 148 -15.27 0.15 -0.84
CA TYR A 148 -14.24 1.14 -0.52
C TYR A 148 -14.64 2.57 -0.87
N ASN A 149 -15.90 2.82 -1.25
CA ASN A 149 -16.42 4.15 -1.60
C ASN A 149 -16.11 5.17 -0.52
N GLN A 150 -16.25 4.79 0.75
CA GLN A 150 -15.93 5.66 1.88
C GLN A 150 -14.48 6.16 1.86
N LEU A 151 -13.53 5.33 1.42
CA LEU A 151 -12.12 5.72 1.29
C LEU A 151 -11.89 6.61 0.07
N ILE A 152 -12.52 6.29 -1.07
CA ILE A 152 -12.41 7.05 -2.31
C ILE A 152 -12.98 8.46 -2.11
N GLU A 153 -14.13 8.57 -1.43
CA GLU A 153 -14.76 9.84 -1.09
C GLU A 153 -13.85 10.75 -0.27
N GLN A 154 -12.95 10.20 0.57
CA GLN A 154 -11.99 11.03 1.33
C GLN A 154 -11.08 11.86 0.41
N PHE A 155 -10.69 11.33 -0.75
CA PHE A 155 -9.85 12.07 -1.71
C PHE A 155 -10.60 13.22 -2.40
N ASN A 156 -11.94 13.18 -2.39
CA ASN A 156 -12.79 14.26 -2.89
C ASN A 156 -13.13 15.27 -1.79
N ASN A 157 -13.32 14.79 -0.56
CA ASN A 157 -13.74 15.60 0.58
C ASN A 157 -12.60 16.37 1.24
N HIS A 158 -11.36 15.88 1.10
CA HIS A 158 -10.18 16.45 1.74
C HIS A 158 -9.13 16.85 0.71
N GLU A 159 -8.43 17.95 0.99
CA GLU A 159 -7.34 18.43 0.16
C GLU A 159 -6.03 17.73 0.53
N LEU A 160 -5.53 16.89 -0.38
CA LEU A 160 -4.22 16.25 -0.24
C LEU A 160 -3.12 17.08 -0.89
N LYS A 161 -2.07 17.41 -0.13
CA LYS A 161 -0.90 18.17 -0.59
C LYS A 161 0.41 17.62 -0.04
N ILE A 162 1.51 18.12 -0.58
CA ILE A 162 2.87 17.93 -0.05
C ILE A 162 3.39 19.28 0.43
N ASP A 163 3.98 19.31 1.63
CA ASP A 163 4.81 20.43 2.09
C ASP A 163 6.09 20.48 1.24
N ILE A 164 5.99 21.13 0.08
CA ILE A 164 7.04 21.11 -0.95
C ILE A 164 8.31 21.81 -0.48
N LEU A 165 8.19 22.82 0.38
CA LEU A 165 9.33 23.56 0.93
C LEU A 165 10.14 22.67 1.88
N ARG A 166 9.46 22.01 2.82
CA ARG A 166 10.09 21.09 3.76
C ARG A 166 10.62 19.85 3.05
N PHE A 167 9.86 19.30 2.11
CA PHE A 167 10.28 18.19 1.26
C PHE A 167 11.56 18.52 0.48
N ASN A 168 11.61 19.64 -0.24
CA ASN A 168 12.79 20.04 -1.03
C ASN A 168 14.01 20.31 -0.16
N THR A 169 13.81 20.87 1.04
CA THR A 169 14.91 21.10 1.99
C THR A 169 15.51 19.78 2.47
N PHE A 170 14.65 18.82 2.86
CA PHE A 170 15.08 17.47 3.22
C PHE A 170 15.77 16.76 2.05
N LEU A 171 15.21 16.88 0.85
CA LEU A 171 15.69 16.26 -0.37
C LEU A 171 17.10 16.75 -0.74
N LYS A 172 17.35 18.06 -0.66
CA LYS A 172 18.67 18.62 -0.95
C LYS A 172 19.73 18.08 0.00
N LYS A 173 19.41 17.94 1.29
CA LYS A 173 20.33 17.40 2.29
C LYS A 173 20.61 15.92 2.04
N ILE A 174 19.59 15.07 2.13
CA ILE A 174 19.74 13.62 2.02
C ILE A 174 20.16 13.21 0.62
N GLY A 175 19.62 13.88 -0.40
CA GLY A 175 19.95 13.59 -1.79
C GLY A 175 21.42 13.85 -2.11
N LYS A 176 21.99 14.94 -1.58
CA LYS A 176 23.43 15.21 -1.72
C LYS A 176 24.27 14.12 -1.06
N GLU A 177 23.95 13.75 0.19
CA GLU A 177 24.68 12.71 0.92
C GLU A 177 24.64 11.35 0.20
N VAL A 178 23.46 10.96 -0.33
CA VAL A 178 23.32 9.70 -1.06
C VAL A 178 24.05 9.76 -2.41
N PHE A 179 23.96 10.89 -3.12
CA PHE A 179 24.68 11.10 -4.38
C PHE A 179 26.20 10.95 -4.18
N GLU A 180 26.77 11.64 -3.19
CA GLU A 180 28.19 11.56 -2.84
C GLU A 180 28.61 10.14 -2.47
N LYS A 181 27.77 9.43 -1.71
CA LYS A 181 28.03 8.02 -1.36
C LYS A 181 28.06 7.11 -2.60
N ILE A 182 27.16 7.32 -3.55
CA ILE A 182 27.16 6.59 -4.83
C ILE A 182 28.41 6.96 -5.63
N ASP A 183 28.78 8.25 -5.66
CA ASP A 183 29.90 8.72 -6.45
C ASP A 183 31.24 8.11 -6.00
N ASN A 184 31.39 7.97 -4.68
CA ASN A 184 32.53 7.33 -4.04
C ASN A 184 32.54 5.79 -4.15
N THR A 185 31.47 5.17 -4.69
CA THR A 185 31.40 3.72 -4.85
C THR A 185 32.09 3.27 -6.14
N ARG A 186 33.03 2.32 -6.04
CA ARG A 186 33.77 1.78 -7.20
C ARG A 186 32.98 0.76 -8.03
N LYS A 187 32.10 -0.03 -7.41
CA LYS A 187 31.29 -1.07 -8.08
C LYS A 187 29.86 -0.59 -8.33
N ASN A 188 29.27 -0.97 -9.46
CA ASN A 188 27.86 -0.73 -9.78
C ASN A 188 27.42 0.75 -9.76
N LYS A 189 28.35 1.71 -9.91
CA LYS A 189 28.07 3.16 -9.84
C LYS A 189 26.91 3.59 -10.76
N VAL A 190 26.93 3.16 -12.02
CA VAL A 190 25.86 3.43 -12.99
C VAL A 190 24.52 2.85 -12.54
N TYR A 191 24.51 1.64 -12.00
CA TYR A 191 23.29 0.99 -11.53
C TYR A 191 22.71 1.69 -10.28
N ASN A 192 23.58 2.12 -9.38
CA ASN A 192 23.21 2.87 -8.18
C ASN A 192 22.60 4.22 -8.57
N TYR A 193 23.21 4.96 -9.51
CA TYR A 193 22.63 6.21 -10.02
C TYR A 193 21.27 5.99 -10.69
N LYS A 194 21.13 4.96 -11.54
CA LYS A 194 19.83 4.63 -12.16
C LYS A 194 18.75 4.34 -11.12
N SER A 195 19.09 3.54 -10.10
CA SER A 195 18.15 3.20 -9.02
C SER A 195 17.78 4.43 -8.19
N TYR A 196 18.76 5.28 -7.89
CA TYR A 196 18.60 6.54 -7.18
C TYR A 196 17.67 7.48 -7.95
N PHE A 197 17.97 7.81 -9.21
CA PHE A 197 17.14 8.70 -10.01
C PHE A 197 15.73 8.16 -10.26
N ASN A 198 15.57 6.85 -10.42
CA ASN A 198 14.24 6.26 -10.55
C ASN A 198 13.41 6.41 -9.27
N TYR A 199 14.02 6.24 -8.09
CA TYR A 199 13.31 6.43 -6.82
C TYR A 199 12.79 7.87 -6.68
N PHE A 200 13.59 8.88 -7.08
CA PHE A 200 13.11 10.27 -7.13
C PHE A 200 12.09 10.50 -8.22
N GLY A 201 12.31 10.01 -9.43
CA GLY A 201 11.36 10.17 -10.55
C GLY A 201 9.98 9.63 -10.20
N TYR A 202 9.91 8.45 -9.58
CA TYR A 202 8.68 7.87 -9.07
C TYR A 202 8.04 8.70 -7.95
N THR A 203 8.84 9.21 -7.03
CA THR A 203 8.34 10.08 -5.96
C THR A 203 7.75 11.36 -6.54
N LEU A 204 8.47 12.03 -7.44
CA LEU A 204 8.04 13.26 -8.11
C LEU A 204 6.80 13.04 -8.98
N SER A 205 6.65 11.87 -9.62
CA SER A 205 5.44 11.57 -10.36
C SER A 205 4.22 11.49 -9.43
N ILE A 206 4.34 10.83 -8.27
CA ILE A 206 3.24 10.80 -7.29
C ILE A 206 2.91 12.21 -6.77
N ILE A 207 3.92 13.03 -6.48
CA ILE A 207 3.71 14.42 -6.05
C ILE A 207 2.93 15.19 -7.12
N LYS A 208 3.34 15.06 -8.39
CA LYS A 208 2.64 15.68 -9.50
C LYS A 208 1.20 15.19 -9.64
N ASP A 209 0.97 13.88 -9.51
CA ASP A 209 -0.37 13.31 -9.56
C ASP A 209 -1.25 13.85 -8.41
N ILE A 210 -0.68 14.06 -7.22
CA ILE A 210 -1.37 14.71 -6.09
C ILE A 210 -1.71 16.17 -6.42
N ASP A 211 -0.75 16.95 -6.92
CA ASP A 211 -0.93 18.36 -7.28
C ASP A 211 -1.97 18.54 -8.40
N ASP A 212 -1.94 17.66 -9.40
CA ASP A 212 -2.86 17.65 -10.54
C ASP A 212 -4.24 17.04 -10.17
N LYS A 213 -4.41 16.51 -8.94
CA LYS A 213 -5.58 15.73 -8.48
C LYS A 213 -5.89 14.52 -9.37
N ASP A 214 -4.88 13.94 -10.01
CA ASP A 214 -4.97 12.73 -10.84
C ASP A 214 -4.73 11.49 -9.96
N TYR A 215 -5.68 11.24 -9.05
CA TYR A 215 -5.55 10.13 -8.10
C TYR A 215 -5.77 8.78 -8.77
N PHE A 216 -4.94 7.80 -8.44
CA PHE A 216 -5.12 6.41 -8.82
C PHE A 216 -5.68 5.61 -7.66
N PHE A 217 -6.50 4.60 -7.97
CA PHE A 217 -7.01 3.63 -7.02
C PHE A 217 -6.87 2.22 -7.60
N SER A 218 -6.46 1.25 -6.78
CA SER A 218 -6.35 -0.16 -7.19
C SER A 218 -6.60 -1.08 -6.01
N ILE A 219 -7.34 -2.17 -6.24
CA ILE A 219 -7.67 -3.17 -5.23
C ILE A 219 -7.42 -4.55 -5.84
N PRO A 220 -6.20 -5.09 -5.74
CA PRO A 220 -5.87 -6.41 -6.25
C PRO A 220 -6.66 -7.49 -5.50
N GLU A 221 -7.27 -8.41 -6.25
CA GLU A 221 -8.04 -9.52 -5.67
C GLU A 221 -7.20 -10.40 -4.72
N SER A 222 -5.91 -10.54 -5.02
CA SER A 222 -4.97 -11.40 -4.28
C SER A 222 -4.76 -11.02 -2.82
N ASN A 223 -4.90 -9.74 -2.47
CA ASN A 223 -4.69 -9.27 -1.09
C ASN A 223 -5.76 -8.30 -0.58
N ARG A 224 -6.68 -7.90 -1.46
CA ARG A 224 -7.78 -6.97 -1.18
C ARG A 224 -7.33 -5.66 -0.51
N ARG A 225 -6.07 -5.25 -0.70
CA ARG A 225 -5.56 -3.99 -0.14
C ARG A 225 -5.94 -2.85 -1.05
N PHE A 226 -6.38 -1.75 -0.44
CA PHE A 226 -6.59 -0.49 -1.14
C PHE A 226 -5.24 0.18 -1.43
N TYR A 227 -4.94 0.38 -2.70
CA TYR A 227 -3.76 1.12 -3.17
C TYR A 227 -4.18 2.46 -3.75
N SER A 228 -3.45 3.52 -3.39
CA SER A 228 -3.62 4.89 -3.87
C SER A 228 -2.30 5.67 -3.86
N ASN A 229 -2.33 6.93 -4.33
CA ASN A 229 -1.20 7.85 -4.24
C ASN A 229 -0.62 7.90 -2.82
N LEU A 230 -1.48 7.90 -1.78
CA LEU A 230 -1.07 7.88 -0.38
C LEU A 230 -0.31 6.61 0.01
N THR A 231 -0.87 5.43 -0.29
CA THR A 231 -0.26 4.16 0.14
C THR A 231 1.00 3.84 -0.65
N SER A 232 1.07 4.30 -1.90
CA SER A 232 2.24 4.14 -2.77
C SER A 232 3.30 5.21 -2.56
N PHE A 233 2.98 6.30 -1.87
CA PHE A 233 3.99 7.31 -1.54
C PHE A 233 5.05 6.71 -0.61
N PRO A 234 6.35 6.89 -0.92
CA PRO A 234 7.40 6.25 -0.14
C PRO A 234 7.37 6.67 1.33
N LYS A 235 7.50 5.68 2.23
CA LYS A 235 7.42 5.89 3.69
C LYS A 235 8.30 7.03 4.20
N LEU A 236 9.52 7.16 3.65
CA LEU A 236 10.48 8.20 4.00
C LEU A 236 9.92 9.62 3.82
N TYR A 237 9.02 9.82 2.85
CA TYR A 237 8.50 11.13 2.47
C TYR A 237 7.08 11.40 3.00
N ARG A 238 6.39 10.39 3.53
CA ARG A 238 5.05 10.56 4.12
C ARG A 238 4.96 11.65 5.20
N PRO A 239 5.99 11.93 6.02
CA PRO A 239 5.95 13.04 6.97
C PRO A 239 5.78 14.44 6.35
N PHE A 240 5.91 14.57 5.03
CA PHE A 240 5.67 15.82 4.29
C PHE A 240 4.26 15.90 3.70
N LEU A 241 3.41 14.86 3.88
CA LEU A 241 2.02 14.90 3.46
C LEU A 241 1.22 15.85 4.33
N LEU A 242 0.33 16.59 3.68
CA LEU A 242 -0.66 17.48 4.30
C LEU A 242 -2.06 17.04 3.88
N ILE A 243 -2.97 16.90 4.84
CA ILE A 243 -4.40 16.71 4.60
C ILE A 243 -5.11 17.93 5.20
N ASP A 244 -5.82 18.69 4.35
CA ASP A 244 -6.44 19.97 4.71
C ASP A 244 -5.45 20.94 5.37
N GLY A 245 -4.21 20.96 4.87
CA GLY A 245 -3.13 21.79 5.40
C GLY A 245 -2.49 21.26 6.70
N ASN A 246 -2.98 20.16 7.28
CA ASN A 246 -2.45 19.59 8.51
C ASN A 246 -1.48 18.44 8.23
N GLY A 247 -0.38 18.40 8.99
CA GLY A 247 0.59 17.31 8.91
C GLY A 247 0.00 15.96 9.31
N VAL A 248 0.37 14.91 8.60
CA VAL A 248 -0.14 13.55 8.83
C VAL A 248 0.82 12.74 9.70
N GLY A 249 0.27 11.99 10.67
CA GLY A 249 0.98 10.96 11.42
C GLY A 249 0.64 9.55 10.90
N GLU A 250 1.63 8.66 10.83
CA GLU A 250 1.40 7.23 10.55
C GLU A 250 1.28 6.49 11.89
N VAL A 251 0.16 5.82 12.13
CA VAL A 251 -0.03 4.92 13.26
C VAL A 251 0.19 3.50 12.78
N ASP A 252 1.28 2.86 13.22
CA ASP A 252 1.49 1.44 12.98
C ASP A 252 0.62 0.64 13.96
N ILE A 253 -0.48 0.10 13.43
CA ILE A 253 -1.44 -0.72 14.19
C ILE A 253 -0.72 -1.94 14.78
N MET A 254 0.26 -2.54 14.08
CA MET A 254 0.95 -3.72 14.57
C MET A 254 1.80 -3.44 15.80
N THR A 255 2.31 -2.22 15.96
CA THR A 255 3.06 -1.84 17.17
C THR A 255 2.21 -1.18 18.24
N SER A 256 0.96 -0.85 17.93
CA SER A 256 0.09 -0.09 18.83
C SER A 256 -0.81 -0.98 19.68
N GLN A 257 -0.80 -2.29 19.49
CA GLN A 257 -1.73 -3.23 20.16
C GLN A 257 -1.70 -3.11 21.69
N SER A 258 -0.50 -3.09 22.29
CA SER A 258 -0.34 -2.99 23.75
C SER A 258 -0.82 -1.64 24.29
N TYR A 259 -0.57 -0.55 23.56
CA TYR A 259 -1.07 0.78 23.91
C TYR A 259 -2.58 0.88 23.75
N ILE A 260 -3.13 0.34 22.66
CA ILE A 260 -4.58 0.30 22.43
C ILE A 260 -5.25 -0.53 23.54
N LEU A 261 -4.68 -1.68 23.90
CA LEU A 261 -5.20 -2.48 25.01
C LEU A 261 -5.16 -1.73 26.34
N SER A 262 -4.03 -1.08 26.67
CA SER A 262 -3.87 -0.33 27.91
C SER A 262 -4.89 0.81 28.01
N THR A 263 -5.19 1.46 26.90
CA THR A 263 -6.21 2.51 26.84
C THR A 263 -7.64 1.97 26.91
N ILE A 264 -7.95 0.86 26.24
CA ILE A 264 -9.29 0.23 26.28
C ILE A 264 -9.62 -0.28 27.68
N LEU A 265 -8.64 -0.84 28.40
CA LEU A 265 -8.78 -1.30 29.77
C LEU A 265 -8.84 -0.17 30.81
N ASN A 266 -8.56 1.06 30.41
CA ASN A 266 -8.62 2.20 31.31
C ASN A 266 -10.09 2.57 31.58
N GLU A 267 -10.47 2.71 32.85
CA GLU A 267 -11.83 3.09 33.23
C GLU A 267 -12.30 4.40 32.58
N ARG A 268 -11.38 5.33 32.29
CA ARG A 268 -11.72 6.59 31.59
C ARG A 268 -12.19 6.34 30.15
N PHE A 269 -11.66 5.35 29.45
CA PHE A 269 -12.09 5.03 28.09
C PHE A 269 -13.54 4.55 28.07
N TYR A 270 -13.97 3.80 29.09
CA TYR A 270 -15.31 3.25 29.17
C TYR A 270 -16.33 4.18 29.87
N LYS A 271 -15.94 4.83 30.98
CA LYS A 271 -16.85 5.60 31.85
C LYS A 271 -17.00 7.07 31.46
N ARG A 272 -16.08 7.64 30.68
CA ARG A 272 -16.13 9.07 30.33
C ARG A 272 -17.29 9.34 29.37
N ILE A 273 -18.10 10.35 29.72
CA ILE A 273 -19.19 10.87 28.90
C ILE A 273 -18.74 12.24 28.39
N GLY A 274 -18.53 12.37 27.08
CA GLY A 274 -18.13 13.63 26.43
C GLY A 274 -17.10 13.43 25.31
N ASN A 275 -16.95 14.44 24.46
CA ASN A 275 -16.09 14.37 23.27
C ASN A 275 -14.63 13.98 23.61
N GLY A 276 -14.07 13.06 22.83
CA GLY A 276 -12.66 12.68 22.89
C GLY A 276 -12.42 11.19 22.66
N TYR A 277 -11.23 10.71 23.05
CA TYR A 277 -10.86 9.30 22.92
C TYR A 277 -11.50 8.45 24.03
N ASN A 278 -12.76 8.04 23.82
CA ASN A 278 -13.52 7.16 24.71
C ASN A 278 -14.61 6.42 23.90
N LEU A 279 -15.10 5.31 24.46
CA LEU A 279 -16.03 4.42 23.79
C LEU A 279 -17.35 5.11 23.40
N THR A 280 -17.86 6.02 24.24
CA THR A 280 -19.13 6.72 23.96
C THR A 280 -19.05 7.62 22.75
N THR A 281 -17.87 8.20 22.48
CA THR A 281 -17.65 9.09 21.32
C THR A 281 -17.23 8.32 20.08
N ILE A 282 -16.28 7.39 20.22
CA ILE A 282 -15.69 6.68 19.08
C ILE A 282 -16.66 5.67 18.48
N HIS A 283 -17.43 4.97 19.33
CA HIS A 283 -18.34 3.93 18.86
C HIS A 283 -19.61 3.80 19.73
N PRO A 284 -20.57 4.75 19.61
CA PRO A 284 -21.77 4.78 20.45
C PRO A 284 -22.58 3.47 20.46
N ASN A 285 -22.74 2.83 19.29
CA ASN A 285 -23.48 1.56 19.18
C ASN A 285 -22.80 0.40 19.92
N LEU A 286 -21.46 0.39 19.95
CA LEU A 286 -20.69 -0.64 20.66
C LEU A 286 -20.79 -0.42 22.17
N LYS A 287 -20.83 0.84 22.64
CA LYS A 287 -21.11 1.15 24.04
C LYS A 287 -22.43 0.53 24.48
N ILE A 288 -23.50 0.73 23.72
CA ILE A 288 -24.82 0.17 24.02
C ILE A 288 -24.76 -1.35 24.08
N GLY A 289 -24.09 -1.98 23.09
CA GLY A 289 -23.88 -3.44 23.07
C GLY A 289 -23.16 -3.95 24.31
N ILE A 290 -22.03 -3.33 24.67
CA ILE A 290 -21.23 -3.70 25.84
C ILE A 290 -22.01 -3.49 27.15
N ASP A 291 -22.78 -2.42 27.27
CA ASP A 291 -23.61 -2.14 28.45
C ASP A 291 -24.71 -3.18 28.64
N ASN A 292 -25.30 -3.64 27.53
CA ASN A 292 -26.27 -4.72 27.54
C ASN A 292 -25.61 -6.06 27.90
N LEU A 293 -24.40 -6.33 27.41
CA LEU A 293 -23.63 -7.52 27.77
C LEU A 293 -23.32 -7.58 29.27
N GLY A 294 -23.05 -6.43 29.90
CA GLY A 294 -22.78 -6.36 31.35
C GLY A 294 -23.91 -6.90 32.22
N ARG A 295 -25.17 -6.85 31.75
CA ARG A 295 -26.33 -7.30 32.54
C ARG A 295 -26.44 -8.82 32.68
N ASN A 296 -25.97 -9.56 31.69
CA ASN A 296 -26.05 -11.04 31.62
C ASN A 296 -24.66 -11.68 31.48
N ASN A 297 -23.62 -11.04 32.03
CA ASN A 297 -22.26 -11.50 31.85
C ASN A 297 -21.90 -12.63 32.84
N PRO A 298 -21.43 -13.80 32.39
CA PRO A 298 -21.04 -14.91 33.27
C PRO A 298 -19.83 -14.60 34.18
N SER A 299 -19.05 -13.54 33.89
CA SER A 299 -17.99 -13.08 34.80
C SER A 299 -18.51 -12.30 36.02
N ASN A 300 -19.78 -11.91 36.02
CA ASN A 300 -20.44 -11.24 37.15
C ASN A 300 -20.63 -12.24 38.30
N GLN A 301 -19.67 -12.26 39.23
CA GLN A 301 -19.63 -13.14 40.40
C GLN A 301 -19.58 -12.29 41.67
N ILE A 302 -20.02 -12.87 42.80
CA ILE A 302 -20.00 -12.19 44.10
C ILE A 302 -18.57 -11.66 44.40
N GLY A 303 -18.45 -10.36 44.63
CA GLY A 303 -17.17 -9.67 44.88
C GLY A 303 -16.46 -9.14 43.63
N ARG A 304 -17.10 -9.18 42.46
CA ARG A 304 -16.60 -8.62 41.19
C ARG A 304 -17.62 -7.66 40.59
N ASP A 305 -17.61 -6.42 41.06
CA ASP A 305 -18.67 -5.47 40.73
C ASP A 305 -18.23 -4.43 39.68
N ILE A 306 -16.98 -4.49 39.22
CA ILE A 306 -16.40 -3.48 38.33
C ILE A 306 -16.32 -4.03 36.90
N PHE A 307 -17.23 -3.58 36.04
CA PHE A 307 -17.27 -4.01 34.64
C PHE A 307 -16.37 -3.15 33.75
N ILE A 308 -15.40 -3.77 33.06
CA ILE A 308 -14.56 -3.14 32.04
C ILE A 308 -14.52 -4.06 30.83
N THR A 309 -14.99 -3.54 29.69
CA THR A 309 -14.84 -4.13 28.35
C THR A 309 -15.18 -5.63 28.27
N GLY A 310 -16.32 -6.01 28.82
CA GLY A 310 -16.82 -7.39 28.73
C GLY A 310 -16.43 -8.31 29.88
N VAL A 311 -15.66 -7.84 30.87
CA VAL A 311 -15.26 -8.65 32.04
C VAL A 311 -15.50 -7.88 33.34
N PHE A 312 -15.98 -8.58 34.38
CA PHE A 312 -16.11 -8.07 35.74
C PHE A 312 -14.85 -8.36 36.57
N PHE A 313 -14.39 -7.33 37.28
CA PHE A 313 -13.20 -7.32 38.12
C PHE A 313 -13.56 -7.11 39.59
N SER A 314 -12.80 -7.73 40.50
CA SER A 314 -12.74 -7.30 41.90
C SER A 314 -11.82 -6.07 42.05
N SER A 315 -11.89 -5.38 43.19
CA SER A 315 -11.00 -4.24 43.47
C SER A 315 -9.51 -4.60 43.38
N MET A 316 -9.12 -5.80 43.83
CA MET A 316 -7.75 -6.29 43.75
C MET A 316 -7.32 -6.55 42.29
N MET A 317 -8.20 -7.18 41.49
CA MET A 317 -7.88 -7.44 40.09
C MET A 317 -7.74 -6.15 39.29
N LEU A 318 -8.55 -5.14 39.62
CA LEU A 318 -8.47 -3.82 39.00
C LEU A 318 -7.13 -3.15 39.27
N GLU A 319 -6.50 -3.36 40.42
CA GLU A 319 -5.18 -2.82 40.73
C GLU A 319 -4.10 -3.41 39.81
N GLY A 320 -4.14 -4.73 39.58
CA GLY A 320 -3.26 -5.39 38.60
C GLY A 320 -3.46 -4.90 37.17
N ILE A 321 -4.71 -4.67 36.75
CA ILE A 321 -5.00 -4.03 35.46
C ILE A 321 -4.45 -2.60 35.43
N ARG A 322 -4.62 -1.82 36.50
CA ARG A 322 -4.10 -0.44 36.57
C ARG A 322 -2.58 -0.40 36.42
N ASN A 323 -1.86 -1.36 36.98
CA ASN A 323 -0.40 -1.49 36.81
C ASN A 323 -0.02 -1.61 35.33
N TYR A 324 -0.78 -2.37 34.54
CA TYR A 324 -0.58 -2.44 33.09
C TYR A 324 -0.98 -1.15 32.37
N THR A 325 -2.15 -0.58 32.71
CA THR A 325 -2.65 0.61 32.02
C THR A 325 -1.83 1.88 32.28
N ASN A 326 -1.03 1.89 33.35
CA ASN A 326 -0.16 3.00 33.74
C ASN A 326 1.27 2.87 33.19
N ILE A 327 1.57 1.86 32.36
CA ILE A 327 2.87 1.75 31.68
C ILE A 327 3.09 2.98 30.81
N ASP A 328 4.32 3.52 30.86
CA ASP A 328 4.74 4.61 29.98
C ASP A 328 5.05 4.08 28.57
N PHE A 329 4.15 4.37 27.63
CA PHE A 329 4.29 4.00 26.21
C PHE A 329 5.07 5.05 25.39
N THR A 330 5.58 6.12 26.00
CA THR A 330 6.46 7.07 25.30
C THR A 330 7.85 6.47 25.02
N SER A 331 8.22 5.44 25.79
CA SER A 331 9.45 4.68 25.65
C SER A 331 9.17 3.33 24.96
N ASP A 332 10.22 2.61 24.57
CA ASP A 332 10.09 1.33 23.87
C ASP A 332 9.52 0.21 24.77
N TYR A 333 8.18 0.08 24.76
CA TYR A 333 7.41 -0.89 25.54
C TYR A 333 7.98 -2.32 25.47
N TYR A 334 8.39 -2.79 24.30
CA TYR A 334 8.89 -4.16 24.13
C TYR A 334 10.23 -4.39 24.83
N THR A 335 11.09 -3.37 24.81
CA THR A 335 12.35 -3.39 25.56
C THR A 335 12.05 -3.30 27.06
N PHE A 336 11.13 -2.43 27.48
CA PHE A 336 10.71 -2.31 28.87
C PHE A 336 10.25 -3.66 29.46
N ILE A 337 9.34 -4.38 28.78
CA ILE A 337 8.85 -5.69 29.23
C ILE A 337 9.99 -6.70 29.39
N LEU A 338 10.93 -6.72 28.45
CA LEU A 338 12.07 -7.62 28.51
C LEU A 338 13.00 -7.30 29.68
N GLU A 339 13.30 -6.02 29.92
CA GLU A 339 14.16 -5.58 31.01
C GLU A 339 13.50 -5.80 32.38
N GLU A 340 12.19 -5.55 32.50
CA GLU A 340 11.44 -5.91 33.72
C GLU A 340 11.47 -7.42 33.98
N GLY A 341 11.30 -8.23 32.93
CA GLY A 341 11.44 -9.68 33.02
C GLY A 341 12.82 -10.12 33.49
N LYS A 342 13.89 -9.50 32.97
CA LYS A 342 15.27 -9.77 33.41
C LYS A 342 15.49 -9.38 34.87
N ARG A 343 14.92 -8.26 35.30
CA ARG A 343 15.07 -7.72 36.65
C ARG A 343 14.32 -8.55 37.70
N LEU A 344 13.07 -8.90 37.43
CA LEU A 344 12.18 -9.56 38.39
C LEU A 344 12.23 -11.08 38.29
N TYR A 345 12.37 -11.62 37.09
CA TYR A 345 12.28 -13.06 36.80
C TYR A 345 13.45 -13.58 35.96
N PRO A 346 14.72 -13.37 36.41
CA PRO A 346 15.91 -13.74 35.62
C PRO A 346 15.97 -15.24 35.30
N ASN A 347 15.49 -16.09 36.21
CA ASN A 347 15.45 -17.55 35.99
C ASN A 347 14.57 -17.93 34.80
N HIS A 348 13.42 -17.25 34.63
CA HIS A 348 12.53 -17.46 33.48
C HIS A 348 13.20 -17.02 32.18
N ILE A 349 13.77 -15.81 32.17
CA ILE A 349 14.47 -15.28 30.99
C ILE A 349 15.63 -16.20 30.57
N ASN A 350 16.44 -16.64 31.54
CA ASN A 350 17.62 -17.46 31.28
C ASN A 350 17.28 -18.89 30.84
N LYS A 351 16.14 -19.44 31.30
CA LYS A 351 15.63 -20.76 30.87
C LYS A 351 15.30 -20.78 29.38
N HIS A 352 14.81 -19.66 28.83
CA HIS A 352 14.26 -19.61 27.47
C HIS A 352 15.16 -18.82 26.50
N LYS A 353 15.96 -19.54 25.69
CA LYS A 353 16.88 -18.96 24.69
C LYS A 353 16.22 -18.02 23.68
N VAL A 354 14.90 -18.10 23.48
CA VAL A 354 14.15 -17.22 22.58
C VAL A 354 14.26 -15.74 22.98
N PHE A 355 14.44 -15.42 24.27
CA PHE A 355 14.63 -14.05 24.74
C PHE A 355 15.97 -13.43 24.31
N LEU A 356 16.93 -14.23 23.83
CA LEU A 356 18.17 -13.72 23.22
C LEU A 356 17.91 -12.92 21.93
N LYS A 357 16.75 -13.12 21.30
CA LYS A 357 16.29 -12.31 20.16
C LYS A 357 15.83 -10.90 20.57
N GLY A 358 15.83 -10.60 21.87
CA GLY A 358 15.54 -9.28 22.41
C GLY A 358 14.09 -8.84 22.19
N ARG A 359 13.91 -7.52 22.08
CA ARG A 359 12.61 -6.86 21.90
C ARG A 359 11.80 -7.36 20.71
N ASP A 360 12.45 -7.84 19.65
CA ASP A 360 11.75 -8.25 18.42
C ASP A 360 11.00 -9.57 18.63
N TYR A 361 11.48 -10.44 19.53
CA TYR A 361 10.71 -11.62 19.95
C TYR A 361 9.46 -11.20 20.70
N ILE A 362 9.58 -10.31 21.69
CA ILE A 362 8.44 -9.78 22.46
C ILE A 362 7.40 -9.18 21.52
N LYS A 363 7.82 -8.27 20.63
CA LYS A 363 6.96 -7.65 19.61
C LYS A 363 6.24 -8.70 18.76
N GLY A 364 6.96 -9.74 18.31
CA GLY A 364 6.39 -10.81 17.49
C GLY A 364 5.39 -11.70 18.23
N GLN A 365 5.38 -11.72 19.56
CA GLN A 365 4.48 -12.55 20.36
C GLN A 365 3.20 -11.83 20.81
N ILE A 366 3.10 -10.50 20.69
CA ILE A 366 1.92 -9.74 21.18
C ILE A 366 0.62 -10.22 20.53
N MET A 367 0.61 -10.42 19.21
CA MET A 367 -0.60 -10.90 18.54
C MET A 367 -1.04 -12.27 19.03
N ASN A 368 -0.08 -13.19 19.24
CA ASN A 368 -0.36 -14.50 19.78
C ASN A 368 -0.89 -14.37 21.22
N PHE A 369 -0.26 -13.56 22.05
CA PHE A 369 -0.71 -13.32 23.42
C PHE A 369 -2.17 -12.82 23.49
N LEU A 370 -2.53 -11.84 22.66
CA LEU A 370 -3.86 -11.24 22.69
C LEU A 370 -4.95 -12.14 22.08
N PHE A 371 -4.64 -12.83 20.97
CA PHE A 371 -5.65 -13.43 20.11
C PHE A 371 -5.54 -14.95 19.93
N GLU A 372 -4.51 -15.61 20.48
CA GLU A 372 -4.46 -17.08 20.49
C GLU A 372 -5.58 -17.59 21.40
N TRP A 373 -6.58 -18.27 20.84
CA TRP A 373 -7.72 -18.79 21.60
C TRP A 373 -7.47 -20.20 22.12
N ASN A 374 -6.53 -20.93 21.52
CA ASN A 374 -6.20 -22.28 21.93
C ASN A 374 -5.33 -22.26 23.19
N GLY A 375 -5.91 -22.71 24.31
CA GLY A 375 -5.22 -22.80 25.61
C GLY A 375 -3.91 -23.59 25.54
N TYR A 376 -3.85 -24.65 24.73
CA TYR A 376 -2.63 -25.46 24.55
C TYR A 376 -1.50 -24.69 23.86
N ASN A 377 -1.81 -23.72 23.00
CA ASN A 377 -0.80 -22.88 22.34
C ASN A 377 -0.30 -21.74 23.24
N ARG A 378 -1.09 -21.39 24.28
CA ARG A 378 -0.69 -20.46 25.33
C ARG A 378 0.18 -21.14 26.36
N GLU A 379 -0.21 -22.35 26.77
CA GLU A 379 0.57 -23.20 27.66
C GLU A 379 1.94 -23.51 27.03
N GLY A 380 3.01 -23.19 27.75
CA GLY A 380 4.38 -23.41 27.25
C GLY A 380 4.94 -22.29 26.36
N ASN A 381 4.16 -21.24 26.07
CA ASN A 381 4.69 -20.06 25.37
C ASN A 381 5.55 -19.22 26.33
N PRO A 382 6.86 -19.07 26.10
CA PRO A 382 7.75 -18.36 27.04
C PRO A 382 7.33 -16.90 27.29
N PHE A 383 6.77 -16.23 26.29
CA PHE A 383 6.28 -14.87 26.45
C PHE A 383 4.96 -14.82 27.23
N GLY A 384 4.05 -15.77 26.98
CA GLY A 384 2.82 -15.91 27.77
C GLY A 384 3.13 -16.12 29.26
N GLU A 385 4.02 -17.06 29.57
CA GLU A 385 4.51 -17.32 30.93
C GLU A 385 5.14 -16.07 31.55
N LEU A 386 5.92 -15.29 30.79
CA LEU A 386 6.49 -14.03 31.28
C LEU A 386 5.41 -12.99 31.59
N MET A 387 4.39 -12.87 30.74
CA MET A 387 3.27 -11.95 30.96
C MET A 387 2.42 -12.37 32.15
N GLU A 388 2.23 -13.67 32.41
CA GLU A 388 1.56 -14.15 33.63
C GLU A 388 2.35 -13.81 34.90
N LEU A 389 3.68 -13.85 34.84
CA LEU A 389 4.52 -13.43 35.96
C LEU A 389 4.45 -11.91 36.19
N LEU A 390 4.48 -11.10 35.12
CA LEU A 390 4.51 -9.64 35.23
C LEU A 390 3.12 -9.00 35.44
N TYR A 391 2.09 -9.55 34.80
CA TYR A 391 0.73 -8.98 34.76
C TYR A 391 -0.34 -10.09 34.81
N PRO A 392 -0.43 -10.85 35.91
CA PRO A 392 -1.35 -11.99 36.01
C PRO A 392 -2.82 -11.61 35.79
N GLU A 393 -3.26 -10.45 36.26
CA GLU A 393 -4.63 -9.96 36.06
C GLU A 393 -4.93 -9.61 34.61
N LEU A 394 -3.94 -9.13 33.85
CA LEU A 394 -4.08 -8.91 32.41
C LEU A 394 -4.27 -10.24 31.69
N CYS A 395 -3.49 -11.26 32.05
CA CYS A 395 -3.62 -12.59 31.47
C CYS A 395 -4.99 -13.20 31.76
N ASP A 396 -5.49 -13.11 33.00
CA ASP A 396 -6.84 -13.55 33.35
C ASP A 396 -7.92 -12.80 32.56
N TYR A 397 -7.79 -11.48 32.37
CA TYR A 397 -8.68 -10.72 31.48
C TYR A 397 -8.68 -11.27 30.06
N VAL A 398 -7.51 -11.44 29.44
CA VAL A 398 -7.39 -11.89 28.05
C VAL A 398 -7.99 -13.30 27.90
N ILE A 399 -7.75 -14.19 28.87
CA ILE A 399 -8.33 -15.54 28.89
C ILE A 399 -9.85 -15.47 28.94
N ARG A 400 -10.43 -14.73 29.89
CA ARG A 400 -11.89 -14.61 30.05
C ARG A 400 -12.55 -13.95 28.85
N PHE A 401 -11.95 -12.88 28.34
CA PHE A 401 -12.46 -12.18 27.16
C PHE A 401 -12.56 -13.14 25.98
N ASN A 402 -11.51 -13.91 25.69
CA ASN A 402 -11.55 -14.87 24.59
C ASN A 402 -12.53 -16.02 24.86
N GLN A 403 -12.61 -16.55 26.08
CA GLN A 403 -13.59 -17.57 26.46
C GLN A 403 -15.04 -17.14 26.19
N PHE A 404 -15.38 -15.87 26.42
CA PHE A 404 -16.75 -15.38 26.29
C PHE A 404 -17.10 -14.84 24.90
N TYR A 405 -16.12 -14.36 24.14
CA TYR A 405 -16.38 -13.57 22.93
C TYR A 405 -15.71 -14.08 21.65
N THR A 406 -14.85 -15.10 21.74
CA THR A 406 -14.17 -15.66 20.56
C THR A 406 -14.48 -17.14 20.30
N SER A 407 -15.34 -17.74 21.12
CA SER A 407 -15.83 -19.12 20.99
C SER A 407 -17.07 -19.19 20.07
N THR A 408 -16.86 -18.95 18.77
CA THR A 408 -17.74 -19.38 17.67
C THR A 408 -16.93 -19.86 16.50
#